data_AF-A0A6C0KYX7-F1
#
_entry.id   AF-A0A6C0KYX7-F1
#
_cell.length_a   1.000
_cell.length_b   1.000
_cell.length_c   1.000
_cell.angle_alpha   90.00
_cell.angle_beta   90.00
_cell.angle_gamma   90.00
#
_symmetry.space_group_name_H-M   'P 1'
#
loop_
_entity.id
_entity.type
_entity.pdbx_description
1 polymer ?
#
loop_
_entity_poly.entity_id
_entity_poly.type
_entity_poly.pdbx_seq_one_letter_code
_entity_poly.pdbx_strand_id
1 'polypeptide(L)'
;MTQTNKTHIKLCSKIKTINTFFVGYSMKSTRRLTQKKSKFLYNPNNPKKSFDVYIDKNPKDTIHIKYTTAQDVKNTINKLEKLYKSRKYTHKRIWQVAMIMKVRLDVLKNKKPKQYTLSKKYLNFVSKRTNLNNKTRYASVFKY
;
A
#
# COMPACT_ATOMS: atom_id res chain seq x y z
N MET A 1 -23.37 33.14 -51.44
CA MET A 1 -22.75 32.32 -50.38
C MET A 1 -23.53 32.53 -49.08
N THR A 2 -24.20 31.46 -48.68
CA THR A 2 -25.00 31.15 -47.50
C THR A 2 -24.85 32.02 -46.24
N GLN A 3 -25.97 32.59 -45.78
CA GLN A 3 -26.29 32.69 -44.35
C GLN A 3 -27.68 32.07 -44.14
N THR A 4 -27.71 30.97 -43.41
CA THR A 4 -28.90 30.18 -43.10
C THR A 4 -29.61 30.71 -41.86
N ASN A 5 -30.94 30.56 -41.92
CA ASN A 5 -31.94 31.14 -41.03
C ASN A 5 -31.82 30.69 -39.56
N LYS A 6 -31.96 31.69 -38.68
CA LYS A 6 -32.34 31.55 -37.28
C LYS A 6 -33.77 31.00 -37.24
N THR A 7 -33.95 29.78 -36.72
CA THR A 7 -35.26 29.32 -36.24
C THR A 7 -35.14 28.75 -34.84
N HIS A 8 -35.96 29.32 -33.98
CA HIS A 8 -36.13 29.10 -32.57
C HIS A 8 -37.04 27.88 -32.37
N ILE A 9 -36.60 26.85 -31.62
CA ILE A 9 -37.47 25.77 -31.11
C ILE A 9 -36.99 25.47 -29.68
N LYS A 10 -37.56 26.11 -28.66
CA LYS A 10 -38.79 25.76 -27.90
C LYS A 10 -38.62 24.52 -27.00
N LEU A 11 -38.43 24.82 -25.71
CA LEU A 11 -38.75 24.08 -24.48
C LEU A 11 -38.71 22.55 -24.49
N CYS A 12 -37.69 21.99 -23.85
CA CYS A 12 -37.75 20.64 -23.29
C CYS A 12 -38.51 20.68 -21.95
N SER A 13 -39.79 20.32 -21.99
CA SER A 13 -40.57 19.95 -20.81
C SER A 13 -40.95 18.47 -20.91
N LYS A 14 -40.33 17.65 -20.07
CA LYS A 14 -40.82 16.30 -19.71
C LYS A 14 -40.10 15.85 -18.45
N ILE A 15 -40.50 16.46 -17.35
CA ILE A 15 -40.36 15.84 -16.03
C ILE A 15 -41.38 14.70 -16.02
N LYS A 16 -40.91 13.47 -16.19
CA LYS A 16 -41.65 12.25 -15.84
C LYS A 16 -40.90 11.56 -14.70
N THR A 17 -41.35 11.93 -13.52
CA THR A 17 -41.43 11.13 -12.29
C THR A 17 -40.98 9.68 -12.42
N ILE A 18 -39.96 9.32 -11.64
CA ILE A 18 -39.74 7.94 -11.20
C ILE A 18 -39.71 7.97 -9.68
N ASN A 19 -40.79 7.47 -9.09
CA ASN A 19 -40.90 7.12 -7.67
C ASN A 19 -39.74 6.18 -7.31
N THR A 20 -38.82 6.66 -6.48
CA THR A 20 -37.89 5.79 -5.77
C THR A 20 -38.39 5.63 -4.34
N PHE A 21 -39.08 4.50 -4.16
CA PHE A 21 -39.22 3.70 -2.95
C PHE A 21 -38.30 4.15 -1.78
N PHE A 22 -38.79 5.07 -0.94
CA PHE A 22 -38.18 5.35 0.37
C PHE A 22 -38.61 4.25 1.34
N VAL A 23 -37.89 3.13 1.33
CA VAL A 23 -37.95 2.15 2.42
C VAL A 23 -37.31 2.81 3.63
N GLY A 24 -38.12 3.06 4.66
CA GLY A 24 -37.70 3.64 5.93
C GLY A 24 -36.66 2.79 6.63
N TYR A 25 -35.39 3.10 6.40
CA TYR A 25 -34.33 2.73 7.32
C TYR A 25 -34.35 3.75 8.46
N SER A 26 -34.82 3.31 9.63
CA SER A 26 -34.60 4.01 10.89
C SER A 26 -33.11 4.32 11.02
N MET A 27 -32.74 5.59 10.96
CA MET A 27 -31.37 6.03 11.23
C MET A 27 -31.07 5.75 12.70
N LYS A 28 -30.51 4.58 12.99
CA LYS A 28 -29.94 4.28 14.31
C LYS A 28 -28.88 5.34 14.60
N SER A 29 -29.15 6.18 15.61
CA SER A 29 -28.20 7.15 16.15
C SER A 29 -26.87 6.46 16.45
N THR A 30 -25.85 6.78 15.65
CA THR A 30 -24.49 6.33 15.90
C THR A 30 -23.99 7.08 17.13
N ARG A 31 -23.90 6.39 18.26
CA ARG A 31 -23.19 6.91 19.43
C ARG A 31 -21.78 7.30 18.96
N ARG A 32 -21.46 8.60 18.97
CA ARG A 32 -20.08 9.08 18.80
C ARG A 32 -19.30 8.52 19.99
N LEU A 33 -18.55 7.45 19.77
CA LEU A 33 -17.52 7.02 20.70
C LEU A 33 -16.53 8.19 20.78
N THR A 34 -16.53 8.89 21.91
CA THR A 34 -15.48 9.84 22.25
C THR A 34 -14.18 9.06 22.25
N GLN A 35 -13.39 9.20 21.18
CA GLN A 35 -12.07 8.60 21.11
C GLN A 35 -11.25 9.19 22.26
N LYS A 36 -10.99 8.39 23.31
CA LYS A 36 -9.96 8.74 24.30
C LYS A 36 -8.69 8.98 23.49
N LYS A 37 -8.15 10.20 23.54
CA LYS A 37 -6.83 10.50 22.96
C LYS A 37 -5.88 9.43 23.46
N SER A 38 -5.35 8.60 22.57
CA SER A 38 -4.30 7.64 22.90
C SER A 38 -3.07 8.45 23.29
N LYS A 39 -2.94 8.79 24.57
CA LYS A 39 -1.69 9.27 25.12
C LYS A 39 -0.70 8.12 24.92
N PHE A 40 0.47 8.38 24.32
CA PHE A 40 1.54 7.38 24.27
C PHE A 40 1.70 6.82 25.68
N LEU A 41 1.44 5.52 25.85
CA LEU A 41 1.61 4.83 27.12
C LEU A 41 3.12 4.72 27.36
N TYR A 42 3.75 5.81 27.78
CA TYR A 42 5.10 5.80 28.29
C TYR A 42 5.01 5.47 29.79
N ASN A 43 5.52 4.30 30.17
CA ASN A 43 5.61 3.88 31.56
C ASN A 43 7.02 4.18 32.08
N PRO A 44 7.21 5.24 32.88
CA PRO A 44 8.53 5.66 33.37
C PRO A 44 9.20 4.60 34.25
N ASN A 45 8.40 3.77 34.93
CA ASN A 45 8.89 2.78 35.88
C ASN A 45 9.24 1.44 35.20
N ASN A 46 8.72 1.18 34.00
CA ASN A 46 9.05 -0.01 33.23
C ASN A 46 8.96 0.27 31.73
N PRO A 47 10.08 0.63 31.09
CA PRO A 47 10.14 0.93 29.67
C PRO A 47 9.62 -0.21 28.78
N LYS A 48 9.69 -1.48 29.23
CA LYS A 48 9.18 -2.65 28.48
C LYS A 48 7.66 -2.73 28.43
N LYS A 49 6.96 -2.03 29.34
CA LYS A 49 5.49 -1.89 29.36
C LYS A 49 5.01 -0.70 28.50
N SER A 50 5.93 0.14 28.03
CA SER A 50 5.59 1.27 27.18
C SER A 50 5.16 0.79 25.79
N PHE A 51 4.20 1.49 25.18
CA PHE A 51 3.84 1.26 23.79
C PHE A 51 4.96 1.83 22.90
N ASP A 52 5.86 0.96 22.44
CA ASP A 52 6.76 1.34 21.37
C ASP A 52 6.13 0.98 20.03
N VAL A 53 5.85 2.01 19.25
CA VAL A 53 5.23 1.93 17.93
C VAL A 53 6.13 1.14 16.96
N TYR A 54 7.42 0.92 17.27
CA TYR A 54 8.39 0.25 16.39
C TYR A 54 9.37 -0.72 17.06
N ILE A 55 9.09 -1.22 18.27
CA ILE A 55 9.85 -2.37 18.81
C ILE A 55 9.18 -3.67 18.37
N ASP A 56 9.74 -4.27 17.32
CA ASP A 56 9.62 -5.71 17.16
C ASP A 56 10.31 -6.35 18.38
N LYS A 57 9.57 -7.05 19.24
CA LYS A 57 10.07 -7.57 20.53
C LYS A 57 11.15 -8.66 20.38
N ASN A 58 11.48 -9.08 19.16
CA ASN A 58 12.48 -10.10 18.86
C ASN A 58 13.41 -9.66 17.71
N PRO A 59 14.69 -9.34 17.98
CA PRO A 59 15.63 -8.90 16.95
C PRO A 59 15.90 -9.98 15.87
N LYS A 60 15.60 -11.26 16.16
CA LYS A 60 15.78 -12.38 15.22
C LYS A 60 14.88 -12.30 13.99
N ASP A 61 13.75 -11.58 14.07
CA ASP A 61 12.76 -11.47 12.98
C ASP A 61 13.00 -10.27 12.04
N THR A 62 14.08 -9.52 12.28
CA THR A 62 14.49 -8.37 11.47
C THR A 62 15.34 -8.79 10.26
N ILE A 63 14.89 -8.44 9.06
CA ILE A 63 15.64 -8.68 7.82
C ILE A 63 16.48 -7.45 7.51
N HIS A 64 17.79 -7.56 7.66
CA HIS A 64 18.74 -6.49 7.30
C HIS A 64 18.68 -6.19 5.79
N ILE A 65 18.53 -4.91 5.45
CA ILE A 65 18.41 -4.37 4.07
C ILE A 65 19.65 -3.53 3.77
N LYS A 66 20.39 -3.86 2.73
CA LYS A 66 21.47 -3.01 2.19
C LYS A 66 21.02 -2.41 0.86
N TYR A 67 21.20 -1.10 0.68
CA TYR A 67 20.77 -0.36 -0.51
C TYR A 67 21.78 0.72 -0.95
N THR A 68 23.03 0.57 -0.50
CA THR A 68 24.13 1.48 -0.79
C THR A 68 24.51 1.45 -2.27
N THR A 69 24.79 0.27 -2.82
CA THR A 69 25.13 0.07 -4.23
C THR A 69 24.00 -0.62 -4.99
N ALA A 70 24.04 -0.58 -6.33
CA ALA A 70 23.07 -1.32 -7.14
C ALA A 70 23.17 -2.85 -6.89
N GLN A 71 24.38 -3.34 -6.66
CA GLN A 71 24.60 -4.75 -6.34
C GLN A 71 24.00 -5.13 -4.99
N ASP A 72 24.08 -4.25 -3.98
CA ASP A 72 23.44 -4.48 -2.68
C ASP A 72 21.93 -4.61 -2.79
N VAL A 73 21.31 -3.78 -3.64
CA VAL A 73 19.86 -3.87 -3.90
C VAL A 73 19.51 -5.20 -4.56
N LYS A 74 20.28 -5.63 -5.58
CA LYS A 74 20.09 -6.96 -6.21
C LYS A 74 20.25 -8.10 -5.20
N ASN A 75 21.30 -8.05 -4.38
CA ASN A 75 21.57 -9.05 -3.35
C ASN A 75 20.43 -9.10 -2.31
N THR A 76 19.91 -7.93 -1.90
CA THR A 76 18.77 -7.83 -0.99
C THR A 76 17.50 -8.42 -1.62
N ILE A 77 17.22 -8.12 -2.88
CA ILE A 77 16.09 -8.71 -3.62
C ILE A 77 16.22 -10.23 -3.68
N ASN A 78 17.39 -10.75 -4.05
CA ASN A 78 17.64 -12.20 -4.11
C ASN A 78 17.46 -12.86 -2.74
N LYS A 79 17.91 -12.21 -1.66
CA LYS A 79 17.70 -12.68 -0.28
C LYS A 79 16.20 -12.74 0.06
N LEU A 80 15.42 -11.71 -0.28
CA LEU A 80 13.98 -11.69 -0.05
C LEU A 80 13.25 -12.78 -0.83
N GLU A 81 13.64 -13.02 -2.09
CA GLU A 81 13.08 -14.09 -2.91
C GLU A 81 13.39 -15.47 -2.33
N LYS A 82 14.62 -15.70 -1.86
CA LYS A 82 15.00 -16.97 -1.19
C LYS A 82 14.18 -17.18 0.09
N LEU A 83 14.04 -16.14 0.90
CA LEU A 83 13.26 -16.16 2.14
C LEU A 83 11.76 -16.43 1.90
N TYR A 84 11.21 -15.85 0.84
CA TYR A 84 9.83 -16.09 0.44
C TYR A 84 9.63 -17.52 -0.07
N LYS A 85 10.49 -17.99 -0.99
CA LYS A 85 10.39 -19.33 -1.59
C LYS A 85 10.62 -20.46 -0.59
N SER A 86 11.45 -20.24 0.42
CA SER A 86 11.64 -21.16 1.55
C SER A 86 10.49 -21.14 2.56
N ARG A 87 9.43 -20.35 2.31
CA ARG A 87 8.26 -20.18 3.20
C ARG A 87 8.60 -19.65 4.60
N LYS A 88 9.81 -19.13 4.81
CA LYS A 88 10.24 -18.57 6.10
C LYS A 88 9.46 -17.31 6.47
N TYR A 89 9.09 -16.51 5.48
CA TYR A 89 8.29 -15.30 5.69
C TYR A 89 7.08 -15.24 4.75
N THR A 90 5.98 -14.70 5.26
CA THR A 90 4.76 -14.50 4.49
C THR A 90 4.95 -13.42 3.42
N HIS A 91 4.11 -13.46 2.38
CA HIS A 91 4.12 -12.45 1.31
C HIS A 91 3.97 -11.03 1.85
N LYS A 92 3.11 -10.83 2.86
CA LYS A 92 2.91 -9.54 3.55
C LYS A 92 4.23 -8.98 4.10
N ARG A 93 5.05 -9.80 4.76
CA ARG A 93 6.33 -9.36 5.34
C ARG A 93 7.33 -8.98 4.24
N ILE A 94 7.41 -9.76 3.17
CA ILE A 94 8.27 -9.44 2.02
C ILE A 94 7.85 -8.14 1.36
N TRP A 95 6.54 -7.90 1.21
CA TRP A 95 6.00 -6.66 0.67
C TRP A 95 6.35 -5.45 1.56
N GLN A 96 6.22 -5.56 2.88
CA GLN A 96 6.63 -4.51 3.83
C GLN A 96 8.12 -4.17 3.67
N VAL A 97 8.97 -5.18 3.57
CA VAL A 97 10.43 -4.99 3.41
C VAL A 97 10.78 -4.36 2.05
N ALA A 98 10.08 -4.73 0.98
CA ALA A 98 10.22 -4.08 -0.32
C ALA A 98 9.77 -2.61 -0.27
N MET A 99 8.68 -2.32 0.45
CA MET A 99 8.13 -0.98 0.61
C MET A 99 9.11 -0.06 1.35
N ILE A 100 9.65 -0.50 2.50
CA ILE A 100 10.64 0.30 3.23
C ILE A 100 11.93 0.52 2.42
N MET A 101 12.37 -0.48 1.64
CA MET A 101 13.51 -0.33 0.73
C MET A 101 13.25 0.77 -0.32
N LYS A 102 12.08 0.77 -0.95
CA LYS A 102 11.67 1.82 -1.90
C LYS A 102 11.61 3.17 -1.22
N VAL A 103 10.93 3.29 -0.07
CA VAL A 103 10.74 4.58 0.64
C VAL A 103 12.09 5.20 1.01
N ARG A 104 13.03 4.40 1.55
CA ARG A 104 14.38 4.87 1.87
C ARG A 104 15.13 5.37 0.62
N LEU A 105 14.98 4.67 -0.50
CA LEU A 105 15.59 5.09 -1.77
C LEU A 105 14.88 6.27 -2.44
N ASP A 106 13.60 6.49 -2.15
CA ASP A 106 12.80 7.61 -2.68
C ASP A 106 13.33 8.95 -2.16
N VAL A 107 13.70 9.00 -0.88
CA VAL A 107 14.37 10.16 -0.27
C VAL A 107 15.69 10.47 -0.97
N LEU A 108 16.38 9.44 -1.48
CA LEU A 108 17.68 9.54 -2.14
C LEU A 108 17.60 9.47 -3.67
N LYS A 109 16.40 9.57 -4.26
CA LYS A 109 16.17 9.30 -5.69
C LYS A 109 17.06 10.14 -6.62
N ASN A 110 17.31 11.40 -6.25
CA ASN A 110 18.13 12.32 -7.02
C ASN A 110 19.61 11.90 -7.04
N LYS A 111 20.09 11.27 -5.95
CA LYS A 111 21.48 10.79 -5.81
C LYS A 111 21.66 9.36 -6.30
N LYS A 112 20.62 8.52 -6.22
CA LYS A 112 20.66 7.08 -6.49
C LYS A 112 19.48 6.62 -7.38
N PRO A 113 19.33 7.16 -8.60
CA PRO A 113 18.17 6.89 -9.44
C PRO A 113 18.08 5.42 -9.88
N LYS A 114 19.22 4.79 -10.19
CA LYS A 114 19.27 3.38 -10.63
C LYS A 114 18.76 2.41 -9.56
N GLN A 115 19.19 2.62 -8.30
CA GLN A 115 18.76 1.84 -7.14
C GLN A 115 17.27 2.01 -6.89
N TYR A 116 16.79 3.26 -6.93
CA TYR A 116 15.39 3.59 -6.77
C TYR A 116 14.53 2.87 -7.80
N THR A 117 14.87 2.99 -9.09
CA THR A 117 14.13 2.34 -10.18
C THR A 117 14.07 0.82 -10.00
N LEU A 118 15.16 0.19 -9.60
CA LEU A 118 15.19 -1.26 -9.33
C LEU A 118 14.29 -1.65 -8.15
N SER A 119 14.36 -0.90 -7.04
CA SER A 119 13.52 -1.15 -5.87
C SER A 119 12.03 -0.97 -6.17
N LYS A 120 11.68 0.05 -6.97
CA LYS A 120 10.31 0.31 -7.43
C LYS A 120 9.80 -0.81 -8.34
N LYS A 121 10.64 -1.27 -9.29
CA LYS A 121 10.33 -2.41 -10.16
C LYS A 121 10.04 -3.67 -9.33
N TYR A 122 10.86 -3.94 -8.32
CA TYR A 122 10.66 -5.07 -7.42
C TYR A 122 9.37 -4.96 -6.60
N LEU A 123 9.10 -3.81 -5.97
CA LEU A 123 7.87 -3.60 -5.21
C LEU A 123 6.62 -3.82 -6.09
N ASN A 124 6.62 -3.29 -7.32
CA ASN A 124 5.51 -3.49 -8.25
C ASN A 124 5.30 -4.98 -8.59
N PHE A 125 6.38 -5.74 -8.76
CA PHE A 125 6.30 -7.18 -8.97
C PHE A 125 5.72 -7.91 -7.75
N VAL A 126 6.17 -7.57 -6.54
CA VAL A 126 5.62 -8.17 -5.30
C VAL A 126 4.15 -7.78 -5.11
N SER A 127 3.75 -6.56 -5.48
CA SER A 127 2.35 -6.14 -5.48
C SER A 127 1.51 -6.96 -6.45
N LYS A 128 1.96 -7.21 -7.69
CA LYS A 128 1.21 -8.03 -8.65
C LYS A 128 0.94 -9.46 -8.14
N ARG A 129 1.84 -10.01 -7.31
CA ARG A 129 1.67 -11.33 -6.68
C ARG A 129 0.46 -11.44 -5.76
N THR A 130 -0.05 -10.34 -5.17
CA THR A 130 -1.20 -10.39 -4.25
C THR A 130 -2.41 -11.04 -4.91
N ASN A 131 -2.60 -10.78 -6.20
CA ASN A 131 -3.78 -11.22 -6.95
C ASN A 131 -3.64 -12.63 -7.55
N LEU A 132 -2.49 -13.28 -7.38
CA LEU A 132 -2.22 -14.61 -7.93
C LEU A 132 -2.61 -15.72 -6.96
N ASN A 133 -3.01 -16.87 -7.49
CA ASN A 133 -3.21 -18.11 -6.74
C ASN A 133 -1.90 -18.57 -6.10
N ASN A 134 -1.97 -19.30 -4.98
CA ASN A 134 -0.77 -19.70 -4.22
C ASN A 134 0.28 -20.43 -5.08
N LYS A 135 -0.13 -21.40 -5.91
CA LYS A 135 0.79 -22.17 -6.77
C LYS A 135 1.56 -21.26 -7.75
N THR A 136 0.84 -20.39 -8.46
CA THR A 136 1.44 -19.45 -9.43
C THR A 136 2.25 -18.36 -8.73
N ARG A 137 1.81 -17.91 -7.55
CA ARG A 137 2.50 -16.92 -6.73
C ARG A 137 3.91 -17.40 -6.33
N TYR A 138 4.06 -18.64 -5.84
CA TYR A 138 5.36 -19.19 -5.47
C TYR A 138 6.26 -19.53 -6.67
N ALA A 139 5.67 -19.91 -7.81
CA ALA A 139 6.41 -20.18 -9.04
C ALA A 139 6.97 -18.89 -9.70
N SER A 140 6.29 -17.76 -9.53
CA SER A 140 6.70 -16.49 -10.16
C SER A 140 8.12 -16.06 -9.75
N VAL A 141 8.93 -15.63 -10.72
CA VAL A 141 10.32 -15.21 -10.52
C VAL A 141 10.51 -13.77 -10.96
N PHE A 142 11.19 -12.97 -10.13
CA PHE A 142 11.53 -11.60 -10.47
C PHE A 142 12.60 -11.56 -11.57
N LYS A 143 12.41 -10.70 -12.57
CA LYS A 143 13.38 -10.43 -13.64
C LYS A 143 13.90 -8.99 -13.51
N TYR A 144 15.22 -8.85 -13.60
CA TYR A 144 15.93 -7.57 -13.42
C TYR A 144 15.66 -6.56 -14.52
#